data_AF-A0A7K6MY19-F1
#
_entry.id   AF-A0A7K6MY19-F1
#
_cell.length_a   1.000
_cell.length_b   1.000
_cell.length_c   1.000
_cell.angle_alpha   90.00
_cell.angle_beta   90.00
_cell.angle_gamma   90.00
#
_symmetry.space_group_name_H-M   'P 1'
#
loop_
_entity.id
_entity.type
_entity.pdbx_description
1 polymer ?
#
loop_
_entity_poly.entity_id
_entity_poly.type
_entity_poly.pdbx_seq_one_letter_code
_entity_poly.pdbx_strand_id
1 'polypeptide(L)' 'MSCYTPCRPCQPCGPTPLGSSCNEPCVRQCQDSTVAIQPSPVIVTLPGPILSSFPQN' A
#
# COMPACT_ATOMS: atom_id res chain seq x y z
N MET A 1 -2.29 -4.85 -9.61
CA MET A 1 -1.73 -6.08 -10.22
C MET A 1 -0.88 -6.75 -9.16
N SER A 2 -1.27 -7.95 -8.71
CA SER A 2 -0.57 -8.64 -7.62
C SER A 2 0.71 -9.28 -8.14
N CYS A 3 1.80 -9.18 -7.37
CA CYS A 3 3.11 -9.72 -7.70
C CYS A 3 3.21 -11.23 -7.34
N TYR A 4 2.17 -12.01 -7.67
CA TYR A 4 2.01 -13.41 -7.27
C TYR A 4 2.48 -14.38 -8.35
N THR A 5 3.66 -14.14 -8.94
CA THR A 5 4.26 -15.15 -9.82
C THR A 5 5.13 -16.06 -8.96
N PRO A 6 4.81 -17.35 -8.83
CA PRO A 6 5.64 -18.28 -8.07
C PRO A 6 7.04 -18.32 -8.68
N CYS A 7 8.06 -18.27 -7.83
CA CYS A 7 9.43 -18.52 -8.24
C CYS A 7 9.49 -19.89 -8.90
N ARG A 8 9.84 -19.94 -10.19
CA ARG A 8 10.00 -21.21 -10.89
C ARG A 8 11.20 -21.94 -10.29
N PRO A 9 11.11 -23.25 -10.02
CA PRO A 9 12.28 -24.03 -9.65
C PRO A 9 13.35 -23.88 -10.75
N CYS A 10 14.62 -23.79 -10.36
CA CYS A 10 15.70 -23.71 -11.33
C CYS A 10 15.65 -24.93 -12.24
N GLN A 11 16.00 -24.72 -13.50
CA GLN A 11 16.07 -25.81 -14.46
C GLN A 11 17.03 -26.88 -13.91
N PRO A 12 16.61 -28.16 -13.79
CA PRO A 12 17.46 -29.17 -13.17
C PRO A 12 18.75 -29.33 -13.97
N CYS A 13 19.88 -29.16 -13.31
CA CYS A 13 21.19 -29.50 -13.85
C CYS A 13 21.36 -31.03 -13.81
N GLY A 14 20.87 -31.73 -14.83
CA GLY A 14 21.23 -33.13 -15.11
C GLY A 14 20.25 -34.21 -14.61
N PRO A 15 20.55 -35.49 -14.90
CA PRO A 15 19.61 -36.61 -14.80
C PRO A 15 19.50 -37.26 -13.41
N THR A 16 19.64 -36.52 -12.30
CA THR A 16 19.67 -37.10 -10.94
C THR A 16 18.63 -36.47 -10.03
N PRO A 17 17.83 -37.25 -9.28
CA PRO A 17 16.86 -36.73 -8.32
C PRO A 17 17.57 -36.44 -6.98
N LEU A 18 18.55 -35.53 -7.00
CA LEU A 18 18.99 -34.89 -5.78
C LEU A 18 18.07 -33.69 -5.60
N GLY A 19 17.44 -33.55 -4.43
CA GLY A 19 16.55 -32.44 -4.12
C GLY A 19 17.26 -31.11 -4.34
N SER A 20 17.15 -30.57 -5.54
CA SER A 20 17.73 -29.30 -5.97
C SER A 20 16.81 -28.19 -5.49
N SER A 21 16.75 -28.04 -4.16
CA SER A 21 16.35 -26.79 -3.54
C SER A 21 17.33 -25.74 -4.03
N CYS A 22 16.91 -24.90 -4.97
CA CYS A 22 17.66 -23.71 -5.32
C CYS A 22 17.80 -22.85 -4.07
N ASN A 23 19.03 -22.70 -3.59
CA ASN A 23 19.31 -21.84 -2.45
C ASN A 23 19.58 -20.40 -2.91
N GLU A 24 19.53 -20.11 -4.21
CA GLU A 24 19.63 -18.75 -4.70
C GLU A 24 18.42 -17.91 -4.26
N PRO A 25 18.65 -16.68 -3.76
CA PRO A 25 17.57 -15.81 -3.32
C PRO A 25 16.69 -15.42 -4.51
N CYS A 26 15.45 -15.88 -4.53
CA CYS A 26 14.46 -15.43 -5.51
C CYS A 26 13.89 -14.07 -5.09
N VAL A 27 14.62 -13.00 -5.41
CA VAL A 27 14.15 -11.62 -5.22
C VAL A 27 13.61 -11.09 -6.55
N ARG A 28 12.46 -10.40 -6.49
CA ARG A 28 11.87 -9.70 -7.63
C ARG A 28 11.48 -8.30 -7.20
N GLN A 29 11.81 -7.32 -8.04
CA GLN A 29 11.30 -5.98 -7.90
C GLN A 29 9.87 -5.95 -8.42
N CYS A 30 8.93 -5.64 -7.54
CA CYS A 30 7.52 -5.46 -7.88
C CYS A 30 7.23 -3.99 -8.16
N GLN A 31 6.08 -3.71 -8.76
CA GLN A 31 5.56 -2.35 -8.84
C GLN A 31 5.25 -1.83 -7.44
N ASP A 32 5.31 -0.51 -7.28
CA ASP A 32 4.95 0.16 -6.03
C ASP A 32 3.51 -0.17 -5.62
N SER A 33 3.31 -0.52 -4.36
CA SER A 33 1.98 -0.70 -3.79
C SER A 33 1.40 0.66 -3.39
N THR A 34 0.20 0.99 -3.86
CA THR A 34 -0.55 2.15 -3.37
C THR A 34 -1.39 1.76 -2.16
N VAL A 35 -1.20 2.45 -1.04
CA VAL A 35 -2.04 2.32 0.16
C VAL A 35 -2.75 3.65 0.40
N ALA A 36 -4.07 3.61 0.55
CA ALA A 36 -4.88 4.75 0.95
C ALA A 36 -5.26 4.62 2.43
N ILE A 37 -4.96 5.65 3.22
CA ILE A 37 -5.42 5.75 4.61
C ILE A 37 -6.69 6.59 4.60
N GLN A 38 -7.81 6.01 5.06
CA GLN A 38 -9.07 6.73 5.17
C GLN A 38 -9.33 7.11 6.63
N PRO A 39 -9.13 8.38 7.03
CA PRO A 39 -9.46 8.82 8.38
C PRO A 39 -10.97 8.95 8.57
N SER A 40 -11.42 8.89 9.82
CA SER A 40 -12.81 9.18 10.17
C SER A 40 -13.19 10.62 9.81
N PRO A 41 -14.44 10.87 9.37
CA PRO A 41 -14.90 12.23 9.08
C PRO A 41 -14.89 13.09 10.35
N VAL A 42 -14.48 14.35 10.21
CA VAL A 42 -14.48 15.35 11.29
C VAL A 42 -15.55 16.39 11.00
N ILE A 43 -16.40 16.67 11.99
CA ILE A 43 -17.39 17.74 11.91
C ILE A 43 -16.73 19.04 12.38
N VAL A 44 -16.80 20.07 11.54
CA VAL A 44 -16.38 21.43 11.90
C VAL A 44 -17.62 22.28 12.07
N THR A 45 -17.77 22.91 13.24
CA THR A 45 -18.81 23.92 13.50
C THR A 45 -18.17 25.30 13.42
N LEU A 46 -18.69 26.15 12.53
CA LEU A 46 -18.26 27.55 12.45
C LEU A 46 -19.11 28.38 13.42
N PRO A 47 -18.50 29.27 14.23
CA PRO A 47 -19.26 30.20 15.05
C PRO A 47 -20.11 31.09 14.15
N GLY A 48 -21.35 31.37 14.58
CA GLY A 48 -22.27 32.22 13.82
C GLY A 48 -21.71 33.63 13.59
N PRO A 49 -22.23 34.36 12.60
CA PRO A 49 -21.79 35.73 12.32
C PRO A 49 -22.07 36.62 13.54
N ILE A 50 -21.06 37.36 13.99
CA ILE A 50 -21.23 38.39 15.02
C ILE A 50 -21.91 39.59 14.35
N LEU A 51 -23.20 39.76 14.62
CA LEU A 51 -23.94 40.96 14.22
C LEU A 51 -23.68 42.06 15.26
N SER A 52 -22.73 42.95 14.97
CA SER A 52 -22.53 44.16 15.75
C SER A 52 -23.53 45.23 15.29
N SER A 53 -24.60 45.44 16.05
CA SER A 53 -25.47 46.60 15.88
C SER A 53 -24.95 47.76 16.73
N PHE A 54 -24.47 48.83 16.09
CA PHE A 54 -24.15 50.08 16.78
C PHE A 54 -25.44 50.84 17.08
N PRO A 55 -25.67 51.31 18.33
CA PRO A 55 -26.82 52.15 18.62
C PRO A 55 -26.70 53.48 17.86
N GLN A 56 -27.74 53.83 17.11
CA GLN A 56 -27.91 55.16 16.54
C GLN A 56 -28.51 56.07 17.62
N ASN A 57 -27.67 56.63 18.48
CA ASN A 57 -27.99 57.84 19.25
C ASN A 57 -26.72 58.56 19.66
#